data_AF-A0A5N8YYQ4-F1
#
_entry.id   AF-A0A5N8YYQ4-F1
#
_cell.length_a   1.000
_cell.length_b   1.000
_cell.length_c   1.000
_cell.angle_alpha   90.00
_cell.angle_beta   90.00
_cell.angle_gamma   90.00
#
_symmetry.space_group_name_H-M   'P 1'
#
loop_
_entity.id
_entity.type
_entity.pdbx_description
1 polymer ?
#
loop_
_entity_poly.entity_id
_entity_poly.type
_entity_poly.pdbx_seq_one_letter_code
_entity_poly.pdbx_strand_id
1 'polypeptide(L)'
;IIFAVVLSVFAVISKVVGAGVPALFVGFNRRGATRIALGMLPRGEVALIIAGIGLASGVIGKDIFGVVIVMTIFTTVLAPIFLVPAFRGGSGLKSDDEADEGAD
;
A
#
# COMPACT_ATOMS: atom_id res chain seq x y z
N ILE A 1 -21.66 -7.20 1.48
CA ILE A 1 -20.82 -6.67 2.60
C ILE A 1 -19.64 -7.61 2.90
N ILE A 2 -19.87 -8.88 3.26
CA ILE A 2 -18.79 -9.85 3.56
C ILE A 2 -17.75 -9.96 2.42
N PHE A 3 -18.20 -10.04 1.17
CA PHE A 3 -17.32 -10.08 -0.01
C PHE A 3 -16.42 -8.84 -0.15
N ALA A 4 -16.95 -7.65 0.15
CA ALA A 4 -16.19 -6.40 0.09
C ALA A 4 -15.11 -6.34 1.19
N VAL A 5 -15.41 -6.87 2.38
CA VAL A 5 -14.44 -6.96 3.49
C VAL A 5 -13.31 -7.93 3.14
N VAL A 6 -13.64 -9.12 2.63
CA VAL A 6 -12.65 -10.13 2.23
C VAL A 6 -11.74 -9.59 1.13
N LEU A 7 -12.30 -8.97 0.08
CA LEU A 7 -11.51 -8.37 -1.00
C LEU A 7 -10.63 -7.21 -0.51
N SER A 8 -11.11 -6.40 0.43
CA SER A 8 -10.33 -5.31 1.00
C SER A 8 -9.14 -5.83 1.80
N VAL A 9 -9.34 -6.86 2.62
CA VAL A 9 -8.26 -7.52 3.38
C VAL A 9 -7.23 -8.15 2.44
N PHE A 10 -7.67 -8.90 1.43
CA PHE A 10 -6.77 -9.47 0.43
C PHE A 10 -6.02 -8.39 -0.35
N ALA A 11 -6.67 -7.28 -0.72
CA ALA A 11 -6.02 -6.18 -1.42
C ALA A 11 -4.92 -5.52 -0.58
N VAL A 12 -5.14 -5.37 0.73
CA VAL A 12 -4.14 -4.83 1.66
C VAL A 12 -2.99 -5.83 1.84
N ILE A 13 -3.28 -7.12 2.08
CA ILE A 13 -2.25 -8.15 2.25
C ILE A 13 -1.39 -8.28 0.99
N SER A 14 -2.00 -8.38 -0.19
CA SER A 14 -1.27 -8.50 -1.46
C SER A 14 -0.39 -7.28 -1.74
N LYS A 15 -0.81 -6.08 -1.35
CA LYS A 15 0.02 -4.86 -1.47
C LYS A 15 1.16 -4.84 -0.47
N VAL A 16 0.90 -5.17 0.79
CA VAL A 16 1.91 -5.14 1.85
C VAL A 16 2.96 -6.23 1.63
N VAL A 17 2.52 -7.45 1.29
CA VAL A 17 3.42 -8.58 0.98
C VAL A 17 4.10 -8.37 -0.37
N GLY A 18 3.36 -7.95 -1.40
CA GLY A 18 3.87 -7.76 -2.75
C GLY A 18 4.93 -6.66 -2.87
N ALA A 19 4.82 -5.59 -2.06
CA ALA A 19 5.82 -4.52 -2.02
C ALA A 19 6.89 -4.74 -0.93
N GLY A 20 6.51 -5.30 0.23
CA GLY A 20 7.39 -5.46 1.38
C GLY A 20 8.41 -6.60 1.25
N VAL A 21 8.01 -7.74 0.67
CA VAL A 21 8.91 -8.90 0.50
C VAL A 21 10.08 -8.59 -0.45
N PRO A 22 9.87 -8.07 -1.68
CA PRO A 22 10.99 -7.72 -2.54
C PRO A 22 11.87 -6.62 -1.94
N ALA A 23 11.30 -5.67 -1.18
CA ALA A 23 12.09 -4.66 -0.48
C ALA A 23 13.11 -5.28 0.51
N LEU A 24 12.72 -6.34 1.22
CA LEU A 24 13.62 -7.09 2.11
C LEU A 24 14.77 -7.77 1.34
N PHE A 25 14.54 -8.24 0.11
CA PHE A 25 15.57 -8.87 -0.72
C PHE A 25 16.55 -7.88 -1.36
N VAL A 26 16.18 -6.61 -1.49
CA VAL A 26 17.00 -5.55 -2.12
C VAL A 26 17.79 -4.74 -1.07
N GLY A 27 17.84 -5.19 0.18
CA GLY A 27 18.69 -4.61 1.22
C GLY A 27 17.98 -3.60 2.15
N PHE A 28 16.65 -3.53 2.16
CA PHE A 28 15.92 -2.78 3.17
C PHE A 28 15.71 -3.61 4.45
N ASN A 29 15.78 -2.96 5.60
CA ASN A 29 15.42 -3.57 6.89
C ASN A 29 13.89 -3.72 7.01
N ARG A 30 13.41 -4.40 8.06
CA ARG A 30 11.96 -4.60 8.29
C ARG A 30 11.18 -3.28 8.34
N ARG A 31 11.81 -2.20 8.82
CA ARG A 31 11.23 -0.84 8.89
C ARG A 31 11.14 -0.19 7.50
N GLY A 32 12.20 -0.28 6.69
CA GLY A 32 12.25 0.19 5.31
C GLY A 32 11.25 -0.53 4.42
N ALA A 33 11.13 -1.85 4.57
CA ALA A 33 10.12 -2.64 3.88
C ALA A 33 8.69 -2.22 4.24
N THR A 34 8.41 -1.90 5.52
CA THR A 34 7.09 -1.37 5.92
C THR A 34 6.85 0.04 5.37
N ARG A 35 7.87 0.91 5.34
CA ARG A 35 7.78 2.25 4.73
C ARG A 35 7.45 2.16 3.23
N ILE A 36 8.09 1.25 2.50
CA ILE A 36 7.82 1.01 1.07
C ILE A 36 6.39 0.48 0.88
N ALA A 37 5.99 -0.53 1.66
CA ALA A 37 4.65 -1.10 1.60
C ALA A 37 3.55 -0.07 1.88
N LEU A 38 3.74 0.77 2.91
CA LEU A 38 2.80 1.85 3.26
C LEU A 38 2.81 2.97 2.21
N GLY A 39 3.96 3.25 1.58
CA GLY A 39 4.07 4.22 0.49
C GLY A 39 3.34 3.78 -0.78
N MET A 40 3.19 2.47 -0.99
CA MET A 40 2.46 1.90 -2.13
C MET A 40 0.95 1.71 -1.89
N LEU A 41 0.45 2.01 -0.69
CA LEU A 41 -0.97 1.88 -0.32
C LEU A 41 -1.91 2.85 -1.07
N PRO A 42 -1.59 4.15 -1.25
CA PRO A 42 -2.47 5.08 -1.94
C PRO A 42 -2.74 4.60 -3.38
N ARG A 43 -4.02 4.65 -3.77
CA ARG A 43 -4.43 4.47 -5.16
C ARG A 43 -4.76 5.83 -5.74
N GLY A 44 -4.08 6.19 -6.82
CA GLY A 44 -4.26 7.49 -7.48
C GLY A 44 -5.39 7.48 -8.50
N GLU A 45 -5.39 8.53 -9.31
CA GLU A 45 -6.31 8.76 -10.44
C GLU A 45 -6.41 7.57 -11.40
N VAL A 46 -5.31 6.84 -11.61
CA VAL A 46 -5.24 5.70 -12.53
C VAL A 46 -6.27 4.62 -12.16
N ALA A 47 -6.54 4.39 -10.87
CA ALA A 47 -7.56 3.43 -10.45
C ALA A 47 -8.98 3.86 -10.87
N LEU A 48 -9.27 5.15 -10.79
CA LEU A 48 -10.55 5.72 -11.21
C LEU A 48 -10.70 5.72 -12.73
N ILE A 49 -9.61 5.98 -13.47
CA ILE A 49 -9.59 5.88 -14.94
C ILE A 49 -9.94 4.47 -15.39
N ILE A 50 -9.29 3.45 -14.82
CA ILE A 50 -9.55 2.04 -15.16
C ILE A 50 -10.99 1.64 -14.79
N ALA A 51 -11.48 2.08 -13.63
CA ALA A 51 -12.86 1.82 -13.24
C ALA A 51 -13.87 2.53 -14.17
N GLY A 52 -13.56 3.74 -14.63
CA GLY A 52 -14.37 4.46 -15.61
C GLY A 52 -14.44 3.73 -16.95
N ILE A 53 -13.30 3.21 -17.43
CA ILE A 53 -13.25 2.36 -18.64
C ILE A 53 -14.06 1.09 -18.44
N GLY A 54 -13.97 0.44 -17.27
CA GLY A 54 -14.76 -0.74 -16.93
C GLY A 54 -16.27 -0.47 -16.92
N LEU A 55 -16.68 0.69 -16.43
CA LEU A 55 -18.09 1.11 -16.41
C LEU A 55 -18.59 1.39 -17.83
N ALA A 56 -17.79 2.09 -18.64
CA ALA A 56 -18.14 2.43 -20.02
C ALA A 56 -18.21 1.18 -20.93
N SER A 57 -17.35 0.19 -20.68
CA SER A 57 -17.36 -1.10 -21.40
C SER A 57 -18.42 -2.09 -20.90
N GLY A 58 -19.17 -1.74 -19.84
CA GLY A 58 -20.19 -2.62 -19.24
C GLY A 58 -19.62 -3.79 -18.44
N VAL A 59 -18.30 -3.85 -18.22
CA VAL A 59 -17.63 -4.88 -17.42
C VAL A 59 -17.98 -4.75 -15.94
N ILE A 60 -18.17 -3.51 -15.45
CA ILE A 60 -18.60 -3.24 -14.09
C ILE A 60 -19.85 -2.36 -14.06
N GLY A 61 -20.74 -2.59 -13.08
CA GLY A 61 -21.92 -1.76 -12.84
C GLY A 61 -21.62 -0.48 -12.04
N LYS A 62 -22.57 0.45 -12.01
CA LYS A 62 -22.49 1.70 -11.22
C LYS A 62 -22.21 1.45 -9.74
N ASP A 63 -22.73 0.35 -9.19
CA ASP A 63 -22.52 -0.02 -7.79
C ASP A 63 -21.04 -0.29 -7.50
N ILE A 64 -20.37 -1.06 -8.38
CA ILE A 64 -18.93 -1.37 -8.25
C ILE A 64 -18.10 -0.11 -8.46
N PHE A 65 -18.49 0.75 -9.41
CA PHE A 65 -17.80 2.02 -9.62
C PHE A 65 -17.83 2.91 -8.37
N GLY A 66 -19.00 3.02 -7.71
CA GLY A 66 -19.12 3.72 -6.43
C GLY A 66 -18.24 3.11 -5.33
N VAL A 67 -18.18 1.79 -5.24
CA VAL A 67 -17.29 1.09 -4.29
C VAL A 67 -15.81 1.41 -4.56
N VAL A 68 -15.39 1.45 -5.82
CA VAL A 68 -13.99 1.78 -6.18
C VAL A 68 -13.64 3.22 -5.78
N ILE A 69 -14.56 4.17 -5.96
CA ILE A 69 -14.34 5.57 -5.52
C ILE A 69 -14.14 5.63 -4.01
N VAL A 70 -15.06 5.04 -3.24
CA VAL A 70 -14.98 5.04 -1.77
C VAL A 70 -13.68 4.36 -1.30
N MET A 71 -13.34 3.21 -1.87
CA MET A 71 -12.09 2.50 -1.56
C MET A 71 -10.86 3.35 -1.89
N THR A 72 -10.85 4.05 -3.02
CA THR A 72 -9.71 4.89 -3.45
C THR A 72 -9.50 6.03 -2.45
N ILE A 73 -10.55 6.79 -2.14
CA ILE A 73 -10.50 7.88 -1.15
C ILE A 73 -10.03 7.33 0.21
N PHE A 74 -10.63 6.22 0.65
CA PHE A 74 -10.28 5.62 1.93
C PHE A 74 -8.81 5.21 2.01
N THR A 75 -8.27 4.51 0.99
CA THR A 75 -6.85 4.11 0.97
C THR A 75 -5.90 5.30 0.92
N THR A 76 -6.29 6.38 0.23
CA THR A 76 -5.47 7.59 0.10
C THR A 76 -5.45 8.40 1.40
N VAL A 77 -6.54 8.45 2.16
CA VAL A 77 -6.59 9.11 3.47
C VAL A 77 -5.87 8.29 4.54
N LEU A 78 -5.99 6.95 4.50
CA LEU A 78 -5.28 6.09 5.44
C LEU A 78 -3.76 6.11 5.25
N ALA A 79 -3.29 6.24 4.01
CA ALA A 79 -1.86 6.20 3.72
C ALA A 79 -1.03 7.20 4.55
N PRO A 80 -1.29 8.53 4.58
CA PRO A 80 -0.51 9.45 5.40
C PRO A 80 -0.63 9.17 6.91
N ILE A 81 -1.78 8.69 7.38
CA ILE A 81 -2.01 8.35 8.80
C ILE A 81 -1.07 7.23 9.26
N PHE A 82 -0.84 6.22 8.42
CA PHE A 82 0.08 5.11 8.73
C PHE A 82 1.53 5.39 8.32
N LEU A 83 1.74 6.14 7.23
CA LEU A 83 3.06 6.43 6.70
C LEU A 83 3.83 7.41 7.59
N VAL A 84 3.19 8.48 8.06
CA VAL A 84 3.88 9.52 8.86
C VAL A 84 4.51 8.95 10.13
N PRO A 85 3.82 8.13 10.95
CA PRO A 85 4.44 7.45 12.09
C PRO A 85 5.54 6.47 11.69
N ALA A 86 5.39 5.77 10.56
CA ALA A 86 6.39 4.80 10.09
C ALA A 86 7.75 5.45 9.72
N PHE A 87 7.76 6.75 9.44
CA PHE A 87 8.98 7.53 9.21
C PHE A 87 9.59 8.16 10.48
N ARG A 88 8.96 8.04 11.66
CA ARG A 88 9.48 8.62 12.93
C ARG A 88 10.61 7.78 13.59
N GLY A 89 11.60 7.31 12.83
CA GLY A 89 12.71 6.49 13.35
C GLY A 89 13.93 6.45 12.43
N GLY A 90 14.96 5.67 12.79
CA GLY A 90 16.25 5.57 12.10
C GLY A 90 16.21 5.02 10.66
N SER A 91 17.39 4.67 10.12
CA SER A 91 17.54 4.26 8.72
C SER A 91 16.65 3.06 8.35
N GLY A 92 16.22 3.03 7.09
CA GLY A 92 15.45 1.93 6.51
C GLY A 92 16.32 0.91 5.77
N LEU A 93 17.64 1.13 5.73
CA LEU A 93 18.61 0.34 4.98
C LEU A 93 19.33 -0.63 5.92
N LYS A 94 19.56 -1.85 5.45
CA LYS A 94 20.25 -2.88 6.23
C LYS A 94 21.72 -2.55 6.47
N SER A 95 22.37 -1.85 5.52
CA SER A 95 23.78 -1.42 5.63
C SER A 95 24.03 -0.43 6.77
N ASP A 96 23.03 0.37 7.12
CA ASP A 96 23.16 1.43 8.12
C ASP A 96 22.89 0.88 9.53
N ASP A 97 22.02 -0.13 9.67
CA ASP A 97 21.81 -0.86 10.93
C ASP A 97 23.06 -1.67 11.32
N GLU A 98 23.76 -2.30 10.36
CA GLU A 98 25.00 -3.05 10.60
C GLU A 98 26.19 -2.14 10.98
N ALA A 99 26.18 -0.86 10.57
CA ALA A 99 27.19 0.13 10.93
C ALA A 99 27.00 0.71 12.35
N ASP A 100 25.74 0.81 12.82
CA ASP A 100 25.41 1.22 14.19
C ASP A 100 25.67 0.07 15.20
N GLU A 101 25.41 -1.19 14.85
CA GLU A 101 25.69 -2.35 15.71
C GLU A 101 27.20 -2.69 15.84
N GLY A 102 28.04 -2.23 14.90
CA GLY A 102 29.49 -2.46 14.92
C GLY A 102 30.31 -1.36 15.63
N ALA A 103 29.65 -0.33 16.16
CA ALA A 103 30.28 0.81 16.83
C ALA A 103 30.24 0.76 18.37
N ASP A 104 29.67 -0.31 18.95
CA ASP A 104 29.62 -0.59 20.39
C ASP A 104 30.72 -1.57 20.86
#